data_AF-A0AA37NS33-F1
#
_entry.id   AF-A0AA37NS33-F1
#
_cell.length_a   1.000
_cell.length_b   1.000
_cell.length_c   1.000
_cell.angle_alpha   90.00
_cell.angle_beta   90.00
_cell.angle_gamma   90.00
#
_symmetry.space_group_name_H-M   'P 1'
#
loop_
_entity.id
_entity.type
_entity.pdbx_description
1 polymer ?
#
loop_
_entity_poly.entity_id
_entity_poly.type
_entity_poly.pdbx_seq_one_letter_code
_entity_poly.pdbx_strand_id
1 'polypeptide(L)'
;MNQAVWGQLCSDVTTRMSKYVANFVTPLSMSKEYGSGVAWGSGTYIQGARHVWVLTAGHVVMEVPAGGRLAHLPVPDGEYNGAFGTPEVKGGAEDVAALPVYPDPKFLPAPSRVLPQSAIAQCFEADEDELLFWIGFPGHAVNRDDLATPATLRVSMYEQLSTPWKPMLMQAIKDIASVTHPAFNSTKHVAVHYPERGTRASDGQDVPLPHPKGMSGSALWNTRAIASMKAGIRWEPEMSEVCGVIWGAPDEKPLAVFATKIEHVRSGLTNVF
;
A
#
# COMPACT_ATOMS: atom_id res chain seq x y z
N MET A 1 22.98 -17.01 6.86
CA MET A 1 22.64 -16.19 8.04
C MET A 1 21.87 -17.06 9.03
N ASN A 2 22.04 -16.91 10.35
CA ASN A 2 21.25 -17.66 11.32
C ASN A 2 19.91 -16.95 11.63
N GLN A 3 18.99 -17.63 12.32
CA GLN A 3 17.64 -17.13 12.59
C GLN A 3 17.63 -15.84 13.43
N ALA A 4 18.51 -15.73 14.43
CA ALA A 4 18.55 -14.55 15.31
C ALA A 4 19.00 -13.29 14.55
N VAL A 5 20.05 -13.42 13.72
CA VAL A 5 20.55 -12.31 12.89
C VAL A 5 19.49 -11.91 11.86
N TRP A 6 18.78 -12.88 11.27
CA TRP A 6 17.67 -12.61 10.34
C TRP A 6 16.51 -11.87 11.02
N GLY A 7 16.09 -12.32 12.20
CA GLY A 7 15.04 -11.65 12.98
C GLY A 7 15.42 -10.21 13.33
N GLN A 8 16.67 -9.98 13.73
CA GLN A 8 17.17 -8.63 13.99
C GLN A 8 17.17 -7.74 12.74
N LEU A 9 17.58 -8.26 11.59
CA LEU A 9 17.52 -7.56 10.31
C LEU A 9 16.08 -7.17 9.96
N CYS A 10 15.15 -8.14 9.99
CA CYS A 10 13.74 -7.89 9.72
C CYS A 10 13.14 -6.86 10.68
N SER A 11 13.52 -6.89 11.95
CA SER A 11 13.07 -5.92 12.96
C SER A 11 13.57 -4.51 12.67
N ASP A 12 14.87 -4.36 12.35
CA ASP A 12 15.47 -3.08 12.00
C ASP A 12 14.84 -2.49 10.73
N VAL A 13 14.72 -3.31 9.67
CA VAL A 13 14.10 -2.91 8.40
C VAL A 13 12.64 -2.51 8.63
N THR A 14 11.85 -3.33 9.32
CA THR A 14 10.44 -3.02 9.60
C THR A 14 10.30 -1.70 10.35
N THR A 15 11.09 -1.48 11.40
CA THR A 15 11.02 -0.27 12.23
C THR A 15 11.40 0.97 11.44
N ARG A 16 12.52 0.93 10.73
CA ARG A 16 13.06 2.08 9.98
C ARG A 16 12.21 2.38 8.75
N MET A 17 11.77 1.36 8.00
CA MET A 17 10.83 1.53 6.89
C MET A 17 9.48 2.06 7.37
N SER A 18 8.95 1.58 8.50
CA SER A 18 7.69 2.11 9.04
C SER A 18 7.76 3.61 9.28
N LYS A 19 8.85 4.08 9.91
CA LYS A 19 9.07 5.51 10.16
C LYS A 19 9.22 6.31 8.86
N TYR A 20 9.97 5.78 7.89
CA TYR A 20 10.20 6.44 6.61
C TYR A 20 8.92 6.55 5.78
N VAL A 21 8.23 5.42 5.57
CA VAL A 21 7.06 5.28 4.70
C VAL A 21 5.80 5.94 5.29
N ALA A 22 5.71 6.10 6.62
CA ALA A 22 4.63 6.84 7.30
C ALA A 22 4.34 8.22 6.72
N ASN A 23 5.38 8.86 6.18
CA ASN A 23 5.27 10.18 5.61
C ASN A 23 4.45 10.17 4.32
N PHE A 24 4.54 9.12 3.51
CA PHE A 24 3.99 9.11 2.16
C PHE A 24 2.60 8.50 2.05
N VAL A 25 2.22 7.67 3.02
CA VAL A 25 0.97 6.91 2.97
C VAL A 25 -0.22 7.71 3.50
N THR A 26 -1.39 7.43 2.93
CA THR A 26 -2.68 7.98 3.36
C THR A 26 -3.75 6.90 3.34
N PRO A 27 -4.65 6.86 4.34
CA PRO A 27 -5.90 6.14 4.18
C PRO A 27 -6.75 6.83 3.10
N LEU A 28 -7.57 6.04 2.42
CA LEU A 28 -8.66 6.52 1.59
C LEU A 28 -9.97 6.14 2.26
N SER A 29 -10.85 7.12 2.41
CA SER A 29 -12.22 6.91 2.87
C SER A 29 -13.21 7.13 1.74
N MET A 30 -14.39 6.54 1.87
CA MET A 30 -15.52 6.78 0.99
C MET A 30 -16.70 7.27 1.82
N SER A 31 -17.39 8.27 1.31
CA SER A 31 -18.60 8.80 1.93
C SER A 31 -19.69 9.08 0.92
N LYS A 32 -20.94 8.85 1.31
CA LYS A 32 -22.13 9.30 0.57
C LYS A 32 -22.74 10.57 1.16
N GLU A 33 -22.42 10.87 2.41
CA GLU A 33 -23.08 11.92 3.19
C GLU A 33 -22.06 12.66 4.06
N TYR A 34 -22.19 13.99 4.14
CA TYR A 34 -21.32 14.83 4.97
C TYR A 34 -21.28 14.34 6.42
N GLY A 35 -20.10 14.36 7.04
CA GLY A 35 -19.90 13.91 8.43
C GLY A 35 -19.85 12.39 8.62
N SER A 36 -20.06 11.60 7.57
CA SER A 36 -19.91 10.15 7.59
C SER A 36 -18.76 9.69 6.70
N GLY A 37 -18.17 8.54 6.98
CA GLY A 37 -17.18 7.92 6.10
C GLY A 37 -16.92 6.47 6.47
N VAL A 38 -16.44 5.70 5.50
CA VAL A 38 -15.99 4.32 5.71
C VAL A 38 -14.55 4.18 5.24
N ALA A 39 -13.77 3.33 5.91
CA ALA A 39 -12.44 2.99 5.44
C ALA A 39 -12.56 2.19 4.12
N TRP A 40 -11.96 2.71 3.06
CA TRP A 40 -12.22 2.24 1.70
C TRP A 40 -10.97 1.68 1.02
N GLY A 41 -9.82 2.32 1.22
CA GLY A 41 -8.58 1.90 0.59
C GLY A 41 -7.36 2.52 1.24
N SER A 42 -6.23 2.31 0.59
CA SER A 42 -4.94 2.89 0.93
C SER A 42 -4.41 3.66 -0.27
N GLY A 43 -3.53 4.63 -0.03
CA GLY A 43 -2.87 5.36 -1.10
C GLY A 43 -1.52 5.91 -0.67
N THR A 44 -0.76 6.37 -1.66
CA THR A 44 0.55 7.00 -1.45
C THR A 44 0.59 8.33 -2.20
N TYR A 45 0.95 9.41 -1.53
CA TYR A 45 1.16 10.69 -2.20
C TYR A 45 2.43 10.64 -3.04
N ILE A 46 2.30 10.90 -4.33
CA ILE A 46 3.41 10.94 -5.29
C ILE A 46 3.45 12.29 -6.01
N GLN A 47 4.65 12.75 -6.31
CA GLN A 47 4.86 13.91 -7.16
C GLN A 47 4.66 13.52 -8.62
N GLY A 48 3.61 13.98 -9.29
CA GLY A 48 3.50 13.87 -10.75
C GLY A 48 4.26 15.00 -11.47
N ALA A 49 4.17 15.06 -12.80
CA ALA A 49 4.88 16.09 -13.58
C ALA A 49 4.52 17.54 -13.18
N ARG A 50 3.27 17.79 -12.79
CA ARG A 50 2.77 19.14 -12.43
C ARG A 50 1.94 19.19 -11.15
N HIS A 51 1.45 18.06 -10.68
CA HIS A 51 0.48 17.97 -9.59
C HIS A 51 0.87 16.86 -8.62
N VAL A 52 0.37 16.96 -7.39
CA VAL A 52 0.45 15.87 -6.41
C VAL A 52 -0.72 14.92 -6.69
N TRP A 53 -0.44 13.63 -6.65
CA TRP A 53 -1.42 12.58 -6.85
C TRP A 53 -1.42 11.62 -5.66
N VAL A 54 -2.55 10.95 -5.42
CA VAL A 54 -2.61 9.76 -4.57
C VAL A 54 -2.61 8.54 -5.47
N LEU A 55 -1.52 7.80 -5.50
CA LEU A 55 -1.41 6.51 -6.17
C LEU A 55 -2.18 5.46 -5.34
N THR A 56 -3.04 4.68 -5.99
CA THR A 56 -3.89 3.65 -5.37
C THR A 56 -4.26 2.54 -6.36
N ALA A 57 -5.11 1.60 -5.95
CA ALA A 57 -5.63 0.54 -6.81
C ALA A 57 -6.83 1.02 -7.64
N GLY A 58 -7.04 0.42 -8.80
CA GLY A 58 -8.09 0.78 -9.75
C GLY A 58 -9.49 0.63 -9.15
N HIS A 59 -9.78 -0.53 -8.56
CA HIS A 59 -11.07 -0.84 -7.96
C HIS A 59 -11.42 0.09 -6.80
N VAL A 60 -10.44 0.59 -6.04
CA VAL A 60 -10.66 1.59 -4.97
C VAL A 60 -11.36 2.83 -5.54
N VAL A 61 -11.10 3.17 -6.80
CA VAL A 61 -11.74 4.28 -7.52
C VAL A 61 -12.98 3.84 -8.29
N MET A 62 -12.91 2.71 -9.00
CA MET A 62 -13.98 2.26 -9.90
C MET A 62 -15.20 1.69 -9.16
N GLU A 63 -15.02 1.12 -7.97
CA GLU A 63 -16.09 0.49 -7.20
C GLU A 63 -16.79 1.47 -6.24
N VAL A 64 -16.43 2.75 -6.29
CA VAL A 64 -17.13 3.79 -5.52
C VAL A 64 -18.60 3.80 -5.95
N PRO A 65 -19.54 3.55 -5.03
CA PRO A 65 -20.96 3.47 -5.39
C PRO A 65 -21.48 4.82 -5.90
N ALA A 66 -22.55 4.80 -6.68
CA ALA A 66 -23.20 6.02 -7.15
C ALA A 66 -23.51 6.99 -5.98
N GLY A 67 -23.11 8.25 -6.14
CA GLY A 67 -23.20 9.29 -5.10
C GLY A 67 -22.09 9.26 -4.05
N GLY A 68 -21.27 8.21 -4.02
CA GLY A 68 -20.09 8.12 -3.18
C GLY A 68 -18.98 9.06 -3.64
N ARG A 69 -18.17 9.52 -2.68
CA ARG A 69 -17.00 10.37 -2.90
C ARG A 69 -15.83 9.83 -2.11
N LEU A 70 -14.67 9.78 -2.75
CA LEU A 70 -13.43 9.44 -2.08
C LEU A 70 -12.87 10.65 -1.34
N ALA A 71 -12.20 10.40 -0.24
CA ALA A 71 -11.41 11.39 0.48
C ALA A 71 -10.09 10.79 0.95
N HIS A 72 -9.09 11.65 1.12
CA HIS A 72 -7.75 11.31 1.59
C HIS A 72 -7.40 12.14 2.83
N LEU A 73 -6.39 11.72 3.60
CA LEU A 73 -5.98 12.37 4.85
C LEU A 73 -4.59 12.99 4.69
N PRO A 74 -4.47 14.28 4.30
CA PRO A 74 -3.18 14.91 4.02
C PRO A 74 -2.36 15.18 5.27
N VAL A 75 -3.03 15.42 6.41
CA VAL A 75 -2.42 15.63 7.72
C VAL A 75 -2.84 14.47 8.62
N PRO A 76 -1.90 13.68 9.18
CA PRO A 76 -2.22 12.67 10.19
C PRO A 76 -3.04 13.29 11.32
N ASP A 77 -4.10 12.60 11.75
CA ASP A 77 -5.06 13.06 12.78
C ASP A 77 -5.82 14.36 12.42
N GLY A 78 -5.75 14.82 11.17
CA GLY A 78 -6.49 15.95 10.65
C GLY A 78 -7.83 15.59 10.04
N GLU A 79 -8.31 16.44 9.13
CA GLU A 79 -9.56 16.23 8.39
C GLU A 79 -9.33 15.49 7.06
N TYR A 80 -10.30 14.66 6.69
CA TYR A 80 -10.34 14.04 5.37
C TYR A 80 -10.75 15.09 4.32
N ASN A 81 -9.97 15.17 3.25
CA ASN A 81 -10.22 16.04 2.12
C ASN A 81 -10.81 15.25 0.97
N GLY A 82 -11.94 15.72 0.42
CA GLY A 82 -12.55 15.12 -0.75
C GLY A 82 -11.63 15.16 -1.97
N ALA A 83 -11.56 14.06 -2.71
CA ALA A 83 -10.88 13.98 -3.99
C ALA A 83 -11.82 14.48 -5.10
N PHE A 84 -11.64 15.75 -5.52
CA PHE A 84 -12.57 16.43 -6.44
C PHE A 84 -12.14 16.43 -7.92
N GLY A 85 -10.95 15.93 -8.26
CA GLY A 85 -10.49 15.86 -9.64
C GLY A 85 -10.81 14.53 -10.31
N THR A 86 -10.66 14.50 -11.64
CA THR A 86 -10.86 13.28 -12.43
C THR A 86 -9.68 12.33 -12.20
N PRO A 87 -9.90 11.11 -11.69
CA PRO A 87 -8.84 10.13 -11.54
C PRO A 87 -8.33 9.65 -12.89
N GLU A 88 -7.04 9.33 -12.97
CA GLU A 88 -6.51 8.48 -14.03
C GLU A 88 -6.59 7.03 -13.56
N VAL A 89 -7.18 6.16 -14.38
CA VAL A 89 -7.45 4.77 -14.00
C VAL A 89 -7.05 3.84 -15.13
N LYS A 90 -6.29 2.80 -14.78
CA LYS A 90 -6.04 1.63 -15.60
C LYS A 90 -6.63 0.41 -14.91
N GLY A 91 -7.88 0.09 -15.27
CA GLY A 91 -8.55 -1.12 -14.82
C GLY A 91 -8.04 -2.38 -15.52
N GLY A 92 -8.77 -3.48 -15.37
CA GLY A 92 -8.41 -4.77 -15.95
C GLY A 92 -7.37 -5.50 -15.09
N ALA A 93 -6.32 -6.02 -15.72
CA ALA A 93 -5.29 -6.77 -14.99
C ALA A 93 -4.45 -5.86 -14.09
N GLU A 94 -4.09 -4.67 -14.59
CA GLU A 94 -3.20 -3.75 -13.89
C GLU A 94 -3.80 -3.17 -12.62
N ASP A 95 -5.12 -3.00 -12.57
CA ASP A 95 -5.88 -2.52 -11.41
C ASP A 95 -5.20 -1.39 -10.62
N VAL A 96 -4.84 -0.31 -11.31
CA VAL A 96 -4.18 0.86 -10.73
C VAL A 96 -4.92 2.15 -11.05
N ALA A 97 -4.82 3.12 -10.15
CA ALA A 97 -5.37 4.45 -10.33
C ALA A 97 -4.51 5.51 -9.64
N ALA A 98 -4.71 6.76 -10.05
CA ALA A 98 -4.20 7.93 -9.35
C ALA A 98 -5.30 8.98 -9.21
N LEU A 99 -5.46 9.50 -7.99
CA LEU A 99 -6.40 10.58 -7.68
C LEU A 99 -5.62 11.90 -7.63
N PRO A 100 -5.97 12.92 -8.41
CA PRO A 100 -5.31 14.21 -8.31
C PRO A 100 -5.69 14.89 -6.99
N VAL A 101 -4.71 15.43 -6.28
CA VAL A 101 -4.95 16.28 -5.11
C VAL A 101 -5.27 17.68 -5.60
N TYR A 102 -6.32 18.29 -5.04
CA TYR A 102 -6.73 19.64 -5.41
C TYR A 102 -5.58 20.64 -5.17
N PRO A 103 -5.19 21.47 -6.16
CA PRO A 103 -3.96 22.26 -6.15
C PRO A 103 -4.07 23.56 -5.33
N ASP A 104 -4.70 23.48 -4.16
CA ASP A 104 -4.76 24.57 -3.19
C ASP A 104 -3.94 24.14 -1.95
N PRO A 105 -3.01 24.98 -1.47
CA PRO A 105 -2.14 24.69 -0.33
C PRO A 105 -2.87 24.19 0.92
N LYS A 106 -4.14 24.56 1.13
CA LYS A 106 -4.95 24.08 2.26
C LYS A 106 -5.23 22.57 2.18
N PHE A 107 -5.33 22.02 0.98
CA PHE A 107 -5.70 20.62 0.76
C PHE A 107 -4.52 19.73 0.39
N LEU A 108 -3.38 20.34 0.03
CA LEU A 108 -2.15 19.61 -0.29
C LEU A 108 -1.54 19.00 0.98
N PRO A 109 -0.99 17.77 0.89
CA PRO A 109 -0.11 17.26 1.92
C PRO A 109 1.15 18.13 2.03
N ALA A 110 1.78 18.14 3.21
CA ALA A 110 3.08 18.78 3.37
C ALA A 110 4.09 18.18 2.36
N PRO A 111 5.07 18.96 1.84
CA PRO A 111 6.03 18.44 0.87
C PRO A 111 6.80 17.20 1.33
N SER A 112 7.09 17.09 2.64
CA SER A 112 7.73 15.91 3.25
C SER A 112 6.89 14.63 3.17
N ARG A 113 5.59 14.76 2.88
CA ARG A 113 4.64 13.66 2.71
C ARG A 113 4.44 13.28 1.24
N VAL A 114 5.09 13.96 0.29
CA VAL A 114 4.99 13.66 -1.14
C VAL A 114 6.24 12.92 -1.58
N LEU A 115 6.04 11.72 -2.12
CA LEU A 115 7.15 10.91 -2.62
C LEU A 115 7.71 11.53 -3.92
N PRO A 116 9.02 11.83 -4.00
CA PRO A 116 9.61 12.33 -5.24
C PRO A 116 9.69 11.22 -6.29
N GLN A 117 9.66 11.60 -7.57
CA GLN A 117 9.79 10.64 -8.69
C GLN A 117 11.07 9.80 -8.63
N SER A 118 12.15 10.34 -8.06
CA SER A 118 13.42 9.62 -7.89
C SER A 118 13.34 8.45 -6.91
N ALA A 119 12.29 8.36 -6.08
CA ALA A 119 12.06 7.24 -5.17
C ALA A 119 11.08 6.20 -5.75
N ILE A 120 10.76 6.31 -7.04
CA ILE A 120 9.88 5.38 -7.77
C ILE A 120 10.74 4.68 -8.81
N ALA A 121 10.85 3.35 -8.70
CA ALA A 121 11.67 2.56 -9.60
C ALA A 121 11.13 2.61 -11.05
N GLN A 122 12.02 2.46 -12.02
CA GLN A 122 11.64 2.36 -13.44
C GLN A 122 10.99 1.01 -13.77
N CYS A 123 11.45 -0.05 -13.12
CA CYS A 123 10.94 -1.40 -13.24
C CYS A 123 11.00 -2.12 -11.90
N PHE A 124 10.18 -3.16 -11.75
CA PHE A 124 10.29 -4.08 -10.63
C PHE A 124 11.54 -4.95 -10.79
N GLU A 125 12.53 -4.69 -9.95
CA GLU A 125 13.76 -5.46 -9.86
C GLU A 125 14.12 -5.66 -8.39
N ALA A 126 13.73 -6.82 -7.84
CA ALA A 126 14.04 -7.20 -6.48
C ALA A 126 15.06 -8.35 -6.48
N ASP A 127 16.02 -8.25 -5.59
CA ASP A 127 17.05 -9.27 -5.40
C ASP A 127 16.44 -10.59 -4.92
N GLU A 128 17.14 -11.70 -5.10
CA GLU A 128 16.70 -12.96 -4.49
C GLU A 128 16.65 -12.80 -2.97
N ASP A 129 15.50 -13.19 -2.39
CA ASP A 129 15.16 -13.07 -0.97
C ASP A 129 15.04 -11.64 -0.45
N GLU A 130 14.94 -10.65 -1.34
CA GLU A 130 14.80 -9.24 -0.95
C GLU A 130 13.57 -9.03 -0.07
N LEU A 131 13.74 -8.14 0.92
CA LEU A 131 12.67 -7.74 1.82
C LEU A 131 11.82 -6.69 1.12
N LEU A 132 10.55 -7.02 0.89
CA LEU A 132 9.54 -6.14 0.33
C LEU A 132 8.69 -5.57 1.46
N PHE A 133 8.43 -4.28 1.39
CA PHE A 133 7.73 -3.56 2.46
C PHE A 133 6.50 -2.82 1.93
N TRP A 134 5.43 -2.77 2.71
CA TRP A 134 4.33 -1.83 2.47
C TRP A 134 3.65 -1.46 3.78
N ILE A 135 2.88 -0.37 3.74
CA ILE A 135 1.95 -0.01 4.79
C ILE A 135 0.58 0.18 4.18
N GLY A 136 -0.42 -0.50 4.73
CA GLY A 136 -1.82 -0.36 4.33
C GLY A 136 -2.73 -0.06 5.50
N PHE A 137 -3.96 0.34 5.18
CA PHE A 137 -5.02 0.69 6.12
C PHE A 137 -6.15 -0.33 6.00
N PRO A 138 -6.23 -1.34 6.89
CA PRO A 138 -7.30 -2.33 6.86
C PRO A 138 -8.68 -1.66 6.96
N GLY A 139 -9.56 -2.00 6.03
CA GLY A 139 -10.92 -1.45 5.95
C GLY A 139 -11.86 -2.02 7.00
N HIS A 140 -11.53 -3.20 7.55
CA HIS A 140 -12.37 -3.90 8.53
C HIS A 140 -11.72 -3.98 9.91
N ALA A 141 -12.54 -4.10 10.94
CA ALA A 141 -12.13 -4.26 12.34
C ALA A 141 -12.02 -5.73 12.76
N VAL A 142 -11.55 -6.59 11.86
CA VAL A 142 -11.42 -8.04 12.08
C VAL A 142 -10.04 -8.56 11.69
N ASN A 143 -9.68 -9.73 12.21
CA ASN A 143 -8.42 -10.38 11.92
C ASN A 143 -8.45 -11.09 10.55
N ARG A 144 -7.28 -11.57 10.11
CA ARG A 144 -7.10 -12.26 8.83
C ARG A 144 -8.14 -13.34 8.54
N ASP A 145 -8.43 -14.20 9.52
CA ASP A 145 -9.25 -15.40 9.32
C ASP A 145 -10.75 -15.17 9.54
N ASP A 146 -11.12 -13.97 10.00
CA ASP A 146 -12.49 -13.57 10.26
C ASP A 146 -13.17 -13.08 8.97
N LEU A 147 -14.48 -13.28 8.87
CA LEU A 147 -15.25 -12.83 7.70
C LEU A 147 -15.36 -11.30 7.65
N ALA A 148 -14.81 -10.69 6.59
CA ALA A 148 -15.00 -9.29 6.29
C ALA A 148 -16.40 -9.03 5.70
N THR A 149 -17.28 -8.42 6.50
CA THR A 149 -18.67 -8.10 6.14
C THR A 149 -18.94 -6.60 6.28
N PRO A 150 -20.08 -6.08 5.75
CA PRO A 150 -20.45 -4.69 5.98
C PRO A 150 -20.55 -4.30 7.46
N ALA A 151 -20.93 -5.24 8.34
CA ALA A 151 -21.02 -5.01 9.78
C ALA A 151 -19.67 -4.85 10.47
N THR A 152 -18.59 -5.33 9.83
CA THR A 152 -17.23 -5.24 10.36
C THR A 152 -16.40 -4.15 9.69
N LEU A 153 -17.00 -3.43 8.73
CA LEU A 153 -16.38 -2.29 8.07
C LEU A 153 -16.12 -1.17 9.09
N ARG A 154 -14.94 -0.54 9.01
CA ARG A 154 -14.64 0.64 9.83
C ARG A 154 -15.42 1.82 9.28
N VAL A 155 -16.25 2.38 10.13
CA VAL A 155 -17.08 3.55 9.83
C VAL A 155 -16.74 4.68 10.79
N SER A 156 -17.05 5.90 10.40
CA SER A 156 -16.94 7.08 11.24
C SER A 156 -17.85 6.96 12.46
N MET A 157 -17.32 7.25 13.64
CA MET A 157 -18.08 7.40 14.88
C MET A 157 -17.89 8.84 15.36
N TYR A 158 -18.99 9.59 15.51
CA TYR A 158 -18.94 11.01 15.89
C TYR A 158 -18.03 11.85 14.96
N GLU A 159 -18.23 11.71 13.65
CA GLU A 159 -17.43 12.38 12.60
C GLU A 159 -15.94 11.97 12.55
N GLN A 160 -15.52 11.01 13.38
CA GLN A 160 -14.15 10.52 13.43
C GLN A 160 -14.04 9.11 12.84
N LEU A 161 -13.22 8.93 11.81
CA LEU A 161 -12.91 7.63 11.23
C LEU A 161 -11.50 7.20 11.63
N SER A 162 -11.40 6.17 12.47
CA SER A 162 -10.10 5.56 12.84
C SER A 162 -9.66 4.52 11.81
N THR A 163 -8.57 4.81 11.12
CA THR A 163 -7.91 3.91 10.15
C THR A 163 -6.51 3.58 10.66
N PRO A 164 -6.34 2.54 11.49
CA PRO A 164 -5.02 2.13 11.93
C PRO A 164 -4.24 1.59 10.73
N TRP A 165 -3.06 2.14 10.47
CA TRP A 165 -2.11 1.58 9.52
C TRP A 165 -1.46 0.29 10.05
N LYS A 166 -1.06 -0.60 9.13
CA LYS A 166 -0.32 -1.85 9.43
C LYS A 166 0.91 -1.96 8.51
N PRO A 167 2.14 -1.94 9.07
CA PRO A 167 3.33 -2.23 8.31
C PRO A 167 3.48 -3.73 8.06
N MET A 168 3.99 -4.06 6.89
CA MET A 168 4.17 -5.43 6.40
C MET A 168 5.55 -5.56 5.77
N LEU A 169 6.33 -6.54 6.22
CA LEU A 169 7.64 -6.88 5.67
C LEU A 169 7.61 -8.34 5.25
N MET A 170 7.68 -8.60 3.95
CA MET A 170 7.51 -9.94 3.36
C MET A 170 8.49 -10.13 2.20
N GLN A 171 8.43 -11.28 1.56
CA GLN A 171 9.21 -11.59 0.37
C GLN A 171 8.27 -11.94 -0.80
N ALA A 172 8.77 -11.79 -2.02
CA ALA A 172 8.06 -12.28 -3.21
C ALA A 172 7.99 -13.82 -3.18
N ILE A 173 6.88 -14.37 -3.70
CA ILE A 173 6.72 -15.81 -3.90
C ILE A 173 7.61 -16.22 -5.08
N LYS A 174 8.61 -17.08 -4.80
CA LYS A 174 9.58 -17.54 -5.81
C LYS A 174 8.95 -18.48 -6.84
N ASP A 175 8.16 -19.44 -6.37
CA ASP A 175 7.49 -20.41 -7.25
C ASP A 175 6.24 -19.80 -7.87
N ILE A 176 6.42 -18.97 -8.89
CA ILE A 176 5.32 -18.27 -9.55
C ILE A 176 4.33 -19.23 -10.22
N ALA A 177 4.78 -20.45 -10.57
CA ALA A 177 3.92 -21.48 -11.15
C ALA A 177 2.91 -22.03 -10.12
N SER A 178 3.18 -21.88 -8.83
CA SER A 178 2.24 -22.21 -7.76
C SER A 178 1.08 -21.19 -7.63
N VAL A 179 1.21 -20.00 -8.22
CA VAL A 179 0.18 -18.96 -8.17
C VAL A 179 -0.82 -19.17 -9.30
N THR A 180 -1.96 -19.81 -9.00
CA THR A 180 -2.96 -20.23 -9.99
C THR A 180 -4.16 -19.30 -10.11
N HIS A 181 -4.19 -18.19 -9.37
CA HIS A 181 -5.37 -17.31 -9.34
C HIS A 181 -5.62 -16.66 -10.71
N PRO A 182 -6.88 -16.65 -11.23
CA PRO A 182 -7.18 -16.20 -12.60
C PRO A 182 -6.88 -14.71 -12.85
N ALA A 183 -6.92 -13.87 -11.81
CA ALA A 183 -6.54 -12.46 -11.93
C ALA A 183 -5.02 -12.22 -11.88
N PHE A 184 -4.23 -13.27 -11.62
CA PHE A 184 -2.78 -13.15 -11.56
C PHE A 184 -2.15 -13.29 -12.96
N ASN A 185 -1.26 -12.37 -13.30
CA ASN A 185 -0.49 -12.39 -14.54
C ASN A 185 0.97 -12.13 -14.18
N SER A 186 1.84 -13.13 -14.29
CA SER A 186 3.26 -13.04 -13.87
C SER A 186 4.07 -11.99 -14.65
N THR A 187 3.61 -11.58 -15.84
CA THR A 187 4.24 -10.48 -16.59
C THR A 187 3.95 -9.15 -15.91
N LYS A 188 2.70 -8.94 -15.48
CA LYS A 188 2.23 -7.67 -14.91
C LYS A 188 2.35 -7.56 -13.40
N HIS A 189 2.28 -8.68 -12.70
CA HIS A 189 2.09 -8.75 -11.26
C HIS A 189 3.26 -9.44 -10.57
N VAL A 190 3.48 -9.07 -9.32
CA VAL A 190 4.26 -9.82 -8.35
C VAL A 190 3.32 -10.35 -7.27
N ALA A 191 3.51 -11.60 -6.89
CA ALA A 191 2.84 -12.19 -5.73
C ALA A 191 3.77 -12.09 -4.53
N VAL A 192 3.28 -11.52 -3.43
CA VAL A 192 4.02 -11.30 -2.19
C VAL A 192 3.34 -12.10 -1.09
N HIS A 193 4.13 -12.77 -0.25
CA HIS A 193 3.57 -13.55 0.84
C HIS A 193 2.67 -12.70 1.74
N TYR A 194 1.51 -13.25 2.13
CA TYR A 194 0.69 -12.74 3.22
C TYR A 194 0.71 -13.80 4.32
N PRO A 195 1.25 -13.49 5.51
CA PRO A 195 1.57 -14.52 6.49
C PRO A 195 0.28 -15.08 7.10
N GLU A 196 0.36 -16.31 7.61
CA GLU A 196 -0.74 -16.90 8.38
C GLU A 196 -0.90 -16.27 9.77
N ARG A 197 0.21 -15.79 10.33
CA ARG A 197 0.28 -15.10 11.62
C ARG A 197 1.22 -13.91 11.56
N GLY A 198 0.83 -12.81 12.19
CA GLY A 198 1.75 -11.71 12.42
C GLY A 198 2.73 -12.10 13.52
N THR A 199 4.02 -11.83 13.34
CA THR A 199 5.02 -12.03 14.40
C THR A 199 5.83 -10.74 14.58
N ARG A 200 6.28 -10.48 15.80
CA ARG A 200 7.31 -9.49 16.06
C ARG A 200 8.67 -10.07 15.68
N ALA A 201 9.38 -9.37 14.82
CA ALA A 201 10.65 -9.85 14.28
C ALA A 201 11.76 -10.03 15.35
N SER A 202 11.69 -9.33 16.49
CA SER A 202 12.73 -9.36 17.54
C SER A 202 12.51 -10.37 18.66
N ASP A 203 11.26 -10.72 19.00
CA ASP A 203 10.94 -11.57 20.16
C ASP A 203 10.05 -12.77 19.80
N GLY A 204 9.61 -12.87 18.54
CA GLY A 204 8.78 -13.98 18.06
C GLY A 204 7.35 -13.98 18.60
N GLN A 205 6.91 -12.92 19.28
CA GLN A 205 5.54 -12.87 19.79
C GLN A 205 4.54 -12.66 18.66
N ASP A 206 3.45 -13.41 18.72
CA ASP A 206 2.34 -13.26 17.80
C ASP A 206 1.69 -11.87 17.97
N VAL A 207 1.42 -11.21 16.86
CA VAL A 207 0.68 -9.95 16.81
C VAL A 207 -0.54 -10.08 15.92
N PRO A 208 -1.65 -9.40 16.26
CA PRO A 208 -2.84 -9.40 15.42
C PRO A 208 -2.52 -9.03 13.98
N LEU A 209 -2.97 -9.88 13.07
CA LEU A 209 -2.83 -9.70 11.64
C LEU A 209 -4.22 -9.31 11.10
N PRO A 210 -4.36 -8.12 10.50
CA PRO A 210 -5.67 -7.67 10.02
C PRO A 210 -6.10 -8.46 8.79
N HIS A 211 -7.39 -8.40 8.51
CA HIS A 211 -7.90 -8.76 7.19
C HIS A 211 -7.35 -7.77 6.13
N PRO A 212 -6.83 -8.23 4.98
CA PRO A 212 -6.15 -7.35 4.01
C PRO A 212 -7.08 -6.44 3.20
N LYS A 213 -8.39 -6.72 3.13
CA LYS A 213 -9.37 -5.80 2.50
C LYS A 213 -9.23 -4.38 3.08
N GLY A 214 -9.13 -3.40 2.17
CA GLY A 214 -8.83 -1.99 2.48
C GLY A 214 -7.35 -1.61 2.39
N MET A 215 -6.43 -2.58 2.44
CA MET A 215 -5.00 -2.33 2.20
C MET A 215 -4.67 -2.14 0.70
N SER A 216 -5.63 -2.39 -0.20
CA SER A 216 -5.49 -2.12 -1.63
C SER A 216 -5.13 -0.66 -1.90
N GLY A 217 -4.20 -0.44 -2.81
CA GLY A 217 -3.60 0.84 -3.16
C GLY A 217 -2.34 1.20 -2.37
N SER A 218 -1.89 0.33 -1.45
CA SER A 218 -0.60 0.52 -0.77
C SER A 218 0.55 0.43 -1.77
N ALA A 219 1.53 1.33 -1.68
CA ALA A 219 2.77 1.20 -2.44
C ALA A 219 3.60 0.02 -1.92
N LEU A 220 4.05 -0.84 -2.82
CA LEU A 220 5.02 -1.90 -2.55
C LEU A 220 6.42 -1.33 -2.74
N TRP A 221 7.26 -1.48 -1.71
CA TRP A 221 8.63 -0.98 -1.68
C TRP A 221 9.62 -2.13 -1.81
N ASN A 222 10.56 -2.00 -2.73
CA ASN A 222 11.80 -2.75 -2.66
C ASN A 222 12.69 -2.05 -1.62
N THR A 223 12.96 -2.71 -0.49
CA THR A 223 13.77 -2.08 0.56
C THR A 223 15.22 -1.94 0.15
N ARG A 224 15.74 -2.78 -0.76
CA ARG A 224 17.17 -2.93 -1.08
C ARG A 224 18.02 -3.38 0.11
N ALA A 225 17.43 -3.89 1.18
CA ALA A 225 18.16 -4.28 2.39
C ALA A 225 19.10 -5.46 2.12
N ILE A 226 18.63 -6.46 1.39
CA ILE A 226 19.41 -7.65 1.05
C ILE A 226 20.46 -7.31 -0.02
N ALA A 227 20.07 -6.56 -1.05
CA ALA A 227 21.00 -6.09 -2.06
C ALA A 227 22.17 -5.28 -1.45
N SER A 228 21.87 -4.31 -0.57
CA SER A 228 22.89 -3.51 0.11
C SER A 228 23.80 -4.36 0.99
N MET A 229 23.25 -5.31 1.73
CA MET A 229 24.03 -6.24 2.55
C MET A 229 24.99 -7.09 1.70
N LYS A 230 24.53 -7.64 0.57
CA LYS A 230 25.38 -8.41 -0.36
C LYS A 230 26.49 -7.56 -0.95
N ALA A 231 26.21 -6.29 -1.22
CA ALA A 231 27.19 -5.32 -1.72
C ALA A 231 28.16 -4.79 -0.65
N GLY A 232 27.98 -5.15 0.63
CA GLY A 232 28.78 -4.61 1.74
C GLY A 232 28.48 -3.13 2.03
N ILE A 233 27.33 -2.61 1.59
CA ILE A 233 26.89 -1.24 1.79
C ILE A 233 25.97 -1.18 3.01
N ARG A 234 26.16 -0.16 3.84
CA ARG A 234 25.24 0.13 4.95
C ARG A 234 23.90 0.58 4.39
N TRP A 235 22.86 -0.19 4.67
CA TRP A 235 21.49 0.10 4.24
C TRP A 235 20.85 1.25 5.05
N GLU A 236 20.14 2.13 4.33
CA GLU A 236 19.28 3.19 4.87
C GLU A 236 17.91 3.19 4.13
N PRO A 237 16.79 3.55 4.79
CA PRO A 237 15.46 3.53 4.18
C PRO A 237 15.33 4.36 2.90
N GLU A 238 16.09 5.44 2.77
CA GLU A 238 16.11 6.31 1.59
C GLU A 238 16.64 5.61 0.33
N MET A 239 17.31 4.46 0.48
CA MET A 239 17.72 3.60 -0.64
C MET A 239 16.57 2.77 -1.20
N SER A 240 15.43 2.72 -0.51
CA SER A 240 14.26 1.96 -0.94
C SER A 240 13.50 2.70 -2.04
N GLU A 241 12.85 1.93 -2.91
CA GLU A 241 12.10 2.46 -4.04
C GLU A 241 10.72 1.82 -4.11
N VAL A 242 9.71 2.59 -4.51
CA VAL A 242 8.41 2.02 -4.85
C VAL A 242 8.55 1.20 -6.13
N CYS A 243 8.25 -0.09 -6.05
CA CYS A 243 8.37 -1.06 -7.13
C CYS A 243 7.03 -1.66 -7.56
N GLY A 244 5.93 -1.30 -6.91
CA GLY A 244 4.59 -1.68 -7.36
C GLY A 244 3.46 -1.09 -6.52
N VAL A 245 2.22 -1.48 -6.83
CA VAL A 245 1.01 -1.09 -6.10
C VAL A 245 0.23 -2.36 -5.73
N ILE A 246 0.02 -2.59 -4.43
CA ILE A 246 -0.82 -3.68 -3.92
C ILE A 246 -2.26 -3.43 -4.36
N TRP A 247 -2.93 -4.44 -4.92
CA TRP A 247 -4.34 -4.30 -5.33
C TRP A 247 -5.20 -5.52 -4.98
N GLY A 248 -4.62 -6.70 -4.80
CA GLY A 248 -5.40 -7.93 -4.61
C GLY A 248 -5.02 -8.72 -3.38
N ALA A 249 -6.01 -9.18 -2.64
CA ALA A 249 -5.95 -10.38 -1.81
C ALA A 249 -6.98 -11.37 -2.40
N PRO A 250 -6.53 -12.34 -3.21
CA PRO A 250 -7.41 -13.14 -4.08
C PRO A 250 -8.44 -14.00 -3.33
N ASP A 251 -8.08 -14.46 -2.13
CA ASP A 251 -8.88 -15.41 -1.35
C ASP A 251 -9.45 -14.77 -0.09
N GLU A 252 -10.49 -15.37 0.48
CA GLU A 252 -11.00 -14.99 1.82
C GLU A 252 -9.94 -15.16 2.91
N LYS A 253 -9.03 -16.13 2.75
CA LYS A 253 -7.90 -16.39 3.65
C LYS A 253 -6.59 -16.35 2.85
N PRO A 254 -6.13 -15.16 2.45
CA PRO A 254 -5.06 -15.04 1.49
C PRO A 254 -3.73 -15.51 2.10
N LEU A 255 -3.00 -16.29 1.31
CA LEU A 255 -1.58 -16.61 1.54
C LEU A 255 -0.65 -15.68 0.75
N ALA A 256 -1.22 -14.87 -0.13
CA ALA A 256 -0.52 -13.91 -0.96
C ALA A 256 -1.34 -12.64 -1.13
N VAL A 257 -0.65 -11.53 -1.33
CA VAL A 257 -1.20 -10.33 -1.95
C VAL A 257 -0.57 -10.13 -3.32
N PHE A 258 -1.30 -9.52 -4.23
CA PHE A 258 -0.83 -9.17 -5.56
C PHE A 258 -0.55 -7.69 -5.67
N ALA A 259 0.57 -7.38 -6.31
CA ALA A 259 0.93 -6.03 -6.67
C ALA A 259 1.16 -5.92 -8.17
N THR A 260 0.73 -4.82 -8.78
CA THR A 260 1.10 -4.49 -10.15
C THR A 260 2.49 -3.88 -10.14
N LYS A 261 3.39 -4.44 -10.95
CA LYS A 261 4.77 -3.98 -11.04
C LYS A 261 4.83 -2.55 -11.59
N ILE A 262 5.77 -1.76 -11.08
CA ILE A 262 5.81 -0.31 -11.31
C ILE A 262 5.88 0.07 -12.78
N GLU A 263 6.57 -0.68 -13.64
CA GLU A 263 6.64 -0.40 -15.08
C GLU A 263 5.25 -0.43 -15.74
N HIS A 264 4.36 -1.34 -15.30
CA HIS A 264 2.99 -1.42 -15.80
C HIS A 264 2.12 -0.31 -15.21
N VAL A 265 2.35 0.08 -13.95
CA VAL A 265 1.70 1.24 -13.33
C VAL A 265 2.01 2.52 -14.11
N ARG A 266 3.30 2.76 -14.40
CA ARG A 266 3.75 3.93 -15.18
C ARG A 266 3.13 3.95 -16.57
N SER A 267 3.14 2.81 -17.26
CA SER A 267 2.55 2.69 -18.60
C SER A 267 1.02 2.85 -18.60
N GLY A 268 0.36 2.51 -17.49
CA GLY A 268 -1.09 2.63 -17.33
C GLY A 268 -1.56 4.03 -16.93
N LEU A 269 -0.71 4.82 -16.27
CA LEU A 269 -1.01 6.14 -15.71
C LEU A 269 -0.12 7.23 -16.34
N THR A 270 -0.22 7.38 -17.66
CA THR A 270 0.65 8.25 -18.48
C THR A 270 0.55 9.74 -18.19
N ASN A 271 -0.53 10.24 -17.59
CA ASN A 271 -0.63 11.65 -17.21
C ASN A 271 -0.02 11.92 -15.82
N VAL A 272 0.30 10.86 -15.06
CA VAL A 272 0.94 10.93 -13.75
C VAL A 272 2.47 10.85 -13.87
N PHE A 273 2.99 9.96 -14.71
CA PHE A 273 4.40 9.53 -14.76
C PHE A 273 5.23 10.01 -15.95
#